data_AF-A0AAV6B679-F1
#
_entry.id   AF-A0AAV6B679-F1
#
_cell.length_a   1.000
_cell.length_b   1.000
_cell.length_c   1.000
_cell.angle_alpha   90.00
_cell.angle_beta   90.00
_cell.angle_gamma   90.00
#
_symmetry.space_group_name_H-M   'P 1'
#
loop_
_entity.id
_entity.type
_entity.pdbx_description
1 polymer ?
#
loop_
_entity_poly.entity_id
_entity_poly.type
_entity_poly.pdbx_seq_one_letter_code
_entity_poly.pdbx_strand_id
1 'polypeptide(L)'
;MNELMQRAIEGMSSSDSETRAVSATEIYKTGRALADHAAYPWWGDEELAALLNGNEPKVTIGLAVTRERFEQIHEAAGLPRLSEVPPDQDALEFELHFPGGLSMDVLTTRDAAGGGAIAKFLKKFGEGIQQIEYLCTNVERATQILKTKFNVQAVYPDTRQGADGTRVNFFLVPAPDAGKVLIELYEPAPRLD
;
A
#
# COMPACT_ATOMS: atom_id res chain seq x y z
N MET A 1 9.95 -2.71 15.04
CA MET A 1 8.59 -2.15 15.02
C MET A 1 8.25 -1.63 16.42
N ASN A 2 7.65 -0.45 16.54
CA ASN A 2 7.21 0.09 17.85
C ASN A 2 6.03 -0.74 18.38
N GLU A 3 5.95 -0.98 19.70
CA GLU A 3 4.88 -1.72 20.38
C GLU A 3 3.47 -1.24 19.97
N LEU A 4 3.31 0.05 19.70
CA LEU A 4 2.03 0.62 19.25
C LEU A 4 1.55 0.00 17.93
N MET A 5 2.45 -0.16 16.95
CA MET A 5 2.12 -0.75 15.65
C MET A 5 1.79 -2.24 15.80
N GLN A 6 2.51 -2.98 16.65
CA GLN A 6 2.21 -4.38 16.94
C GLN A 6 0.80 -4.55 17.51
N ARG A 7 0.42 -3.74 18.51
CA ARG A 7 -0.93 -3.78 19.10
C ARG A 7 -2.01 -3.41 18.09
N ALA A 8 -1.75 -2.45 17.21
CA ALA A 8 -2.69 -2.09 16.16
C ALA A 8 -2.88 -3.24 15.16
N ILE A 9 -1.80 -3.88 14.69
CA ILE A 9 -1.88 -5.05 13.81
C ILE A 9 -2.62 -6.20 14.51
N GLU A 10 -2.38 -6.42 15.81
CA GLU A 10 -3.11 -7.40 16.61
C GLU A 10 -4.61 -7.11 16.66
N GLY A 11 -4.98 -5.85 16.90
CA GLY A 11 -6.37 -5.41 17.00
C GLY A 11 -7.16 -5.51 15.70
N MET A 12 -6.49 -5.57 14.54
CA MET A 12 -7.14 -5.82 13.25
C MET A 12 -7.84 -7.20 13.20
N SER A 13 -7.39 -8.17 14.00
CA SER A 13 -8.00 -9.50 14.11
C SER A 13 -9.13 -9.59 15.13
N SER A 14 -9.48 -8.48 15.80
CA SER A 14 -10.53 -8.47 16.82
C SER A 14 -11.89 -8.81 16.22
N SER A 15 -12.71 -9.58 16.94
CA SER A 15 -14.12 -9.81 16.57
C SER A 15 -14.96 -8.53 16.70
N ASP A 16 -14.55 -7.58 17.54
CA ASP A 16 -15.20 -6.29 17.70
C ASP A 16 -14.78 -5.30 16.59
N SER A 17 -15.76 -4.82 15.83
CA SER A 17 -15.55 -3.88 14.72
C SER A 17 -15.01 -2.52 15.17
N GLU A 18 -15.33 -2.06 16.38
CA GLU A 18 -14.83 -0.78 16.89
C GLU A 18 -13.33 -0.86 17.18
N THR A 19 -12.89 -1.95 17.83
CA THR A 19 -11.46 -2.26 18.01
C THR A 19 -10.71 -2.32 16.68
N ARG A 20 -11.29 -2.94 15.64
CA ARG A 20 -10.67 -2.96 14.30
C ARG A 20 -10.57 -1.56 13.69
N ALA A 21 -11.61 -0.74 13.82
CA ALA A 21 -11.60 0.62 13.28
C ALA A 21 -10.55 1.52 13.97
N VAL A 22 -10.41 1.41 15.29
CA VAL A 22 -9.35 2.10 16.05
C VAL A 22 -7.97 1.64 15.58
N SER A 23 -7.79 0.33 15.44
CA SER A 23 -6.53 -0.27 14.97
C SER A 23 -6.15 0.19 13.57
N ALA A 24 -7.10 0.14 12.63
CA ALA A 24 -6.93 0.63 11.27
C ALA A 24 -6.60 2.12 11.24
N THR A 25 -7.22 2.92 12.10
CA THR A 25 -6.95 4.36 12.21
C THR A 25 -5.51 4.63 12.63
N GLU A 26 -4.97 3.88 13.60
CA GLU A 26 -3.59 4.05 14.06
C GLU A 26 -2.56 3.62 13.02
N ILE A 27 -2.81 2.49 12.33
CA ILE A 27 -1.99 2.04 11.19
C ILE A 27 -2.02 3.09 10.09
N TYR A 28 -3.21 3.57 9.73
CA TYR A 28 -3.37 4.54 8.67
C TYR A 28 -2.69 5.87 8.97
N LYS A 29 -2.85 6.42 10.18
CA LYS A 29 -2.17 7.66 10.57
C LYS A 29 -0.66 7.52 10.47
N THR A 30 -0.13 6.38 10.91
CA THR A 30 1.31 6.10 10.81
C THR A 30 1.76 6.04 9.35
N GLY A 31 1.02 5.32 8.50
CA GLY A 31 1.30 5.26 7.07
C GLY A 31 1.21 6.62 6.41
N ARG A 32 0.11 7.35 6.63
CA ARG A 32 -0.10 8.67 6.06
C ARG A 32 1.01 9.65 6.43
N ALA A 33 1.48 9.65 7.68
CA ALA A 33 2.61 10.47 8.09
C ALA A 33 3.90 10.13 7.31
N LEU A 34 4.19 8.84 7.10
CA LEU A 34 5.31 8.40 6.27
C LEU A 34 5.18 8.89 4.81
N ALA A 35 3.96 8.80 4.27
CA ALA A 35 3.61 9.24 2.93
C ALA A 35 3.82 10.74 2.75
N ASP A 36 3.24 11.54 3.66
CA ASP A 36 3.30 13.00 3.62
C ASP A 36 4.74 13.48 3.65
N HIS A 37 5.61 12.86 4.45
CA HIS A 37 7.03 13.18 4.47
C HIS A 37 7.77 12.77 3.20
N ALA A 38 7.56 11.55 2.70
CA ALA A 38 8.28 11.02 1.54
C ALA A 38 7.88 11.73 0.23
N ALA A 39 6.59 12.01 0.06
CA ALA A 39 6.03 12.61 -1.13
C ALA A 39 5.91 14.14 -1.04
N TYR A 40 6.25 14.77 0.10
CA TYR A 40 6.18 16.24 0.26
C TYR A 40 6.76 17.04 -0.92
N PRO A 41 7.95 16.69 -1.48
CA PRO A 41 8.52 17.44 -2.59
C PRO A 41 7.66 17.39 -3.86
N TRP A 42 6.85 16.34 -4.04
CA TRP A 42 6.06 16.09 -5.24
C TRP A 42 4.90 17.05 -5.41
N TRP A 43 4.33 17.52 -4.30
CA TRP A 43 3.15 18.40 -4.28
C TRP A 43 3.40 19.79 -4.86
N GLY A 44 4.67 20.19 -4.99
CA GLY A 44 5.04 21.44 -5.66
C GLY A 44 4.98 21.39 -7.18
N ASP A 45 4.90 20.20 -7.79
CA ASP A 45 4.79 20.05 -9.24
C ASP A 45 3.33 19.91 -9.66
N GLU A 46 2.79 20.94 -10.31
CA GLU A 46 1.36 21.02 -10.68
C GLU A 46 0.91 19.83 -11.55
N GLU A 47 1.78 19.37 -12.46
CA GLU A 47 1.45 18.26 -13.35
C GLU A 47 1.40 16.94 -12.59
N LEU A 48 2.40 16.65 -11.75
CA LEU A 48 2.40 15.45 -10.93
C LEU A 48 1.22 15.45 -9.94
N ALA A 49 0.95 16.58 -9.29
CA ALA A 49 -0.20 16.71 -8.40
C ALA A 49 -1.53 16.45 -9.13
N ALA A 50 -1.71 16.99 -10.35
CA ALA A 50 -2.91 16.72 -11.15
C ALA A 50 -3.06 15.23 -11.49
N LEU A 51 -1.96 14.54 -11.81
CA LEU A 51 -1.96 13.10 -12.05
C LEU A 51 -2.34 12.28 -10.81
N LEU A 52 -2.06 12.80 -9.61
CA LEU A 52 -2.36 12.18 -8.32
C LEU A 52 -3.69 12.67 -7.72
N ASN A 53 -4.57 13.26 -8.55
CA ASN A 53 -5.89 13.75 -8.14
C ASN A 53 -5.86 14.94 -7.17
N GLY A 54 -4.84 15.79 -7.29
CA GLY A 54 -4.70 17.05 -6.57
C GLY A 54 -3.64 17.00 -5.46
N ASN A 55 -3.64 18.03 -4.62
CA ASN A 55 -2.64 18.21 -3.55
C ASN A 55 -2.98 17.44 -2.26
N GLU A 56 -4.15 16.81 -2.22
CA GLU A 56 -4.59 15.93 -1.13
C GLU A 56 -5.02 14.58 -1.72
N PRO A 57 -4.08 13.79 -2.23
CA PRO A 57 -4.40 12.53 -2.86
C PRO A 57 -5.04 11.56 -1.86
N LYS A 58 -5.94 10.71 -2.38
CA LYS A 58 -6.40 9.55 -1.64
C LYS A 58 -5.24 8.58 -1.44
N VAL A 59 -5.16 8.01 -0.24
CA VAL A 59 -4.09 7.12 0.16
C VAL A 59 -4.68 5.79 0.60
N THR A 60 -4.15 4.70 0.08
CA THR A 60 -4.36 3.35 0.61
C THR A 60 -3.06 2.92 1.29
N ILE A 61 -3.19 2.29 2.47
CA ILE A 61 -2.03 1.75 3.19
C ILE A 61 -1.95 0.25 2.95
N GLY A 62 -0.85 -0.24 2.39
CA GLY A 62 -0.61 -1.67 2.23
C GLY A 62 0.04 -2.26 3.49
N LEU A 63 -0.71 -3.04 4.24
CA LEU A 63 -0.28 -3.71 5.47
C LEU A 63 0.11 -5.17 5.17
N ALA A 64 1.40 -5.48 5.20
CA ALA A 64 1.87 -6.85 5.10
C ALA A 64 1.81 -7.57 6.45
N VAL A 65 1.16 -8.72 6.48
CA VAL A 65 1.03 -9.57 7.67
C VAL A 65 1.38 -11.03 7.37
N THR A 66 1.62 -11.81 8.42
CA THR A 66 1.80 -13.26 8.29
C THR A 66 0.56 -13.92 7.71
N ARG A 67 0.71 -15.12 7.13
CA ARG A 67 -0.42 -15.86 6.55
C ARG A 67 -1.51 -16.14 7.57
N GLU A 68 -1.13 -16.51 8.79
CA GLU A 68 -2.07 -16.74 9.91
C GLU A 68 -2.83 -15.45 10.25
N ARG A 69 -2.12 -14.33 10.42
CA ARG A 69 -2.75 -13.03 10.71
C ARG A 69 -3.68 -12.57 9.59
N PHE A 70 -3.27 -12.78 8.34
CA PHE A 70 -4.10 -12.47 7.17
C PHE A 70 -5.45 -13.19 7.24
N GLU A 71 -5.43 -14.50 7.51
CA GLU A 71 -6.65 -15.31 7.62
C GLU A 71 -7.54 -14.83 8.78
N GLN A 72 -6.94 -14.51 9.93
CA GLN A 72 -7.68 -13.97 11.08
C GLN A 72 -8.34 -12.63 10.78
N ILE A 73 -7.63 -11.69 10.14
CA ILE A 73 -8.18 -10.39 9.75
C ILE A 73 -9.28 -10.57 8.70
N HIS A 74 -9.06 -11.45 7.72
CA HIS A 74 -10.02 -11.76 6.66
C HIS A 74 -11.33 -12.29 7.22
N GLU A 75 -11.27 -13.23 8.15
CA GLU A 75 -12.45 -13.78 8.84
C GLU A 75 -13.14 -12.71 9.69
N ALA A 76 -12.39 -11.97 10.51
CA ALA A 76 -12.94 -10.91 11.37
C ALA A 76 -13.61 -9.77 10.58
N ALA A 77 -13.15 -9.52 9.35
CA ALA A 77 -13.71 -8.54 8.43
C ALA A 77 -14.93 -9.05 7.64
N GLY A 78 -15.35 -10.30 7.83
CA GLY A 78 -16.48 -10.88 7.13
C GLY A 78 -16.16 -11.42 5.74
N LEU A 79 -14.92 -11.90 5.54
CA LEU A 79 -14.44 -12.57 4.33
C LEU A 79 -14.62 -11.71 3.05
N PRO A 80 -14.06 -10.50 3.00
CA PRO A 80 -14.10 -9.68 1.78
C PRO A 80 -13.52 -10.42 0.57
N ARG A 81 -13.88 -10.01 -0.64
CA ARG A 81 -13.34 -10.62 -1.86
C ARG A 81 -11.81 -10.43 -1.88
N LEU A 82 -11.09 -11.50 -2.22
CA LEU A 82 -9.65 -11.41 -2.51
C LEU A 82 -9.44 -10.77 -3.89
N SER A 83 -8.45 -9.89 -4.00
CA SER A 83 -8.06 -9.28 -5.28
C SER A 83 -7.43 -10.31 -6.21
N GLU A 84 -7.61 -10.13 -7.52
CA GLU A 84 -6.92 -10.94 -8.53
C GLU A 84 -5.50 -10.42 -8.75
N VAL A 85 -4.57 -10.92 -7.93
CA VAL A 85 -3.14 -10.57 -8.02
C VAL A 85 -2.45 -11.39 -9.13
N PRO A 86 -1.64 -10.76 -10.01
CA PRO A 86 -0.85 -11.47 -11.01
C PRO A 86 0.00 -12.60 -10.40
N PRO A 87 0.03 -13.81 -11.00
CA PRO A 87 0.67 -14.98 -10.38
C PRO A 87 2.15 -14.81 -10.03
N ASP A 88 2.88 -13.99 -10.78
CA ASP A 88 4.31 -13.75 -10.60
C ASP A 88 4.64 -12.81 -9.42
N GLN A 89 3.65 -12.13 -8.86
CA GLN A 89 3.83 -11.21 -7.72
C GLN A 89 3.76 -11.91 -6.35
N ASP A 90 3.32 -13.18 -6.30
CA ASP A 90 3.35 -14.02 -5.10
C ASP A 90 2.69 -13.36 -3.87
N ALA A 91 1.51 -12.76 -4.08
CA ALA A 91 0.73 -12.13 -3.02
C ALA A 91 -0.75 -12.54 -3.01
N LEU A 92 -1.33 -12.50 -1.83
CA LEU A 92 -2.77 -12.50 -1.54
C LEU A 92 -3.12 -11.15 -0.92
N GLU A 93 -4.27 -10.63 -1.28
CA GLU A 93 -4.70 -9.28 -0.94
C GLU A 93 -6.22 -9.22 -0.78
N PHE A 94 -6.69 -8.38 0.13
CA PHE A 94 -8.03 -7.83 0.10
C PHE A 94 -8.02 -6.39 0.63
N GLU A 95 -8.93 -5.57 0.10
CA GLU A 95 -9.11 -4.19 0.52
C GLU A 95 -10.14 -4.09 1.66
N LEU A 96 -9.86 -3.21 2.62
CA LEU A 96 -10.77 -2.82 3.69
C LEU A 96 -11.01 -1.31 3.66
N HIS A 97 -12.27 -0.92 3.87
CA HIS A 97 -12.66 0.47 4.06
C HIS A 97 -13.20 0.71 5.47
N PHE A 98 -12.77 1.80 6.09
CA PHE A 98 -13.21 2.21 7.42
C PHE A 98 -13.85 3.61 7.38
N PRO A 99 -14.64 3.98 8.41
CA PRO A 99 -15.21 5.33 8.52
C PRO A 99 -14.14 6.42 8.36
N GLY A 100 -14.53 7.56 7.78
CA GLY A 100 -13.61 8.66 7.50
C GLY A 100 -12.82 8.54 6.19
N GLY A 101 -13.17 7.56 5.33
CA GLY A 101 -12.53 7.39 4.02
C GLY A 101 -11.17 6.69 4.07
N LEU A 102 -10.89 6.00 5.17
CA LEU A 102 -9.69 5.20 5.38
C LEU A 102 -9.73 3.96 4.48
N SER A 103 -8.72 3.78 3.64
CA SER A 103 -8.52 2.57 2.83
C SER A 103 -7.23 1.86 3.22
N MET A 104 -7.28 0.53 3.23
CA MET A 104 -6.13 -0.31 3.57
C MET A 104 -6.19 -1.63 2.82
N ASP A 105 -5.08 -2.01 2.21
CA ASP A 105 -4.88 -3.32 1.63
C ASP A 105 -4.17 -4.21 2.63
N VAL A 106 -4.78 -5.34 2.97
CA VAL A 106 -4.13 -6.36 3.80
C VAL A 106 -3.45 -7.33 2.86
N LEU A 107 -2.14 -7.50 3.01
CA LEU A 107 -1.26 -8.23 2.10
C LEU A 107 -0.60 -9.40 2.81
N THR A 108 -0.47 -10.53 2.14
CA THR A 108 0.43 -11.61 2.55
C THR A 108 1.01 -12.33 1.33
N THR A 109 1.99 -13.21 1.54
CA THR A 109 2.61 -14.00 0.46
C THR A 109 1.86 -15.33 0.24
N ARG A 110 1.85 -15.86 -1.00
CA ARG A 110 1.31 -17.20 -1.28
C ARG A 110 2.28 -18.29 -0.83
N ASP A 111 3.58 -18.02 -0.90
CA ASP A 111 4.65 -18.92 -0.45
C ASP A 111 5.61 -18.22 0.53
N ALA A 112 5.45 -18.51 1.82
CA ALA A 112 6.32 -17.96 2.87
C ALA A 112 7.79 -18.44 2.78
N ALA A 113 8.06 -19.56 2.12
CA ALA A 113 9.42 -20.02 1.82
C ALA A 113 9.94 -19.45 0.49
N GLY A 114 9.06 -18.79 -0.26
CA GLY A 114 9.30 -18.25 -1.58
C GLY A 114 10.17 -16.99 -1.60
N GLY A 115 10.43 -16.53 -2.82
CA GLY A 115 11.25 -15.36 -3.10
C GLY A 115 10.46 -14.07 -3.35
N GLY A 116 9.13 -14.07 -3.13
CA GLY A 116 8.25 -12.93 -3.39
C GLY A 116 8.62 -11.67 -2.58
N ALA A 117 8.16 -10.51 -3.05
CA ALA A 117 8.46 -9.23 -2.42
C ALA A 117 7.91 -9.17 -0.98
N ILE A 118 6.67 -9.63 -0.77
CA ILE A 118 6.03 -9.67 0.55
C ILE A 118 6.71 -10.68 1.48
N ALA A 119 7.08 -11.87 0.99
CA ALA A 119 7.84 -12.86 1.78
C ALA A 119 9.18 -12.28 2.27
N LYS A 120 9.93 -11.62 1.38
CA LYS A 120 11.19 -10.94 1.73
C LYS A 120 10.98 -9.80 2.72
N PHE A 121 9.91 -9.02 2.57
CA PHE A 121 9.56 -7.95 3.50
C PHE A 121 9.30 -8.53 4.89
N LEU A 122 8.39 -9.50 5.01
CA LEU A 122 8.02 -10.13 6.29
C LEU A 122 9.22 -10.77 6.98
N LYS A 123 10.08 -11.46 6.23
CA LYS A 123 11.32 -12.06 6.78
C LYS A 123 12.28 -11.01 7.36
N LYS A 124 12.35 -9.83 6.73
CA LYS A 124 13.29 -8.78 7.11
C LYS A 124 12.76 -7.85 8.20
N PHE A 125 11.48 -7.52 8.15
CA PHE A 125 10.88 -6.46 8.94
C PHE A 125 9.77 -6.93 9.89
N GLY A 126 9.29 -8.17 9.73
CA GLY A 126 8.06 -8.64 10.37
C GLY A 126 6.81 -8.04 9.72
N GLU A 127 5.68 -8.18 10.40
CA GLU A 127 4.42 -7.55 10.00
C GLU A 127 4.53 -6.02 10.07
N GLY A 128 3.87 -5.30 9.15
CA GLY A 128 3.92 -3.84 9.13
C GLY A 128 3.51 -3.23 7.80
N ILE A 129 3.55 -1.90 7.75
CA ILE A 129 3.28 -1.12 6.55
C ILE A 129 4.36 -1.42 5.53
N GLN A 130 3.97 -2.05 4.42
CA GLN A 130 4.87 -2.47 3.35
C GLN A 130 4.85 -1.49 2.20
N GLN A 131 3.71 -0.88 1.90
CA GLN A 131 3.56 0.10 0.83
C GLN A 131 2.53 1.19 1.16
N ILE A 132 2.61 2.28 0.42
CA ILE A 132 1.63 3.36 0.41
C ILE A 132 1.25 3.66 -1.02
N GLU A 133 -0.04 3.74 -1.27
CA GLU A 133 -0.57 3.68 -2.62
C GLU A 133 -1.33 4.96 -2.95
N TYR A 134 -1.00 5.53 -4.10
CA TYR A 134 -1.67 6.71 -4.62
C TYR A 134 -2.39 6.39 -5.92
N LEU A 135 -3.67 6.74 -5.95
CA LEU A 135 -4.45 6.74 -7.18
C LEU A 135 -3.84 7.71 -8.17
N CYS A 136 -3.47 7.20 -9.34
CA CYS A 136 -2.85 7.93 -10.42
C CYS A 136 -3.68 7.82 -11.70
N THR A 137 -3.85 8.92 -12.41
CA THR A 137 -4.61 8.93 -13.68
C THR A 137 -3.75 8.50 -14.88
N ASN A 138 -2.42 8.53 -14.76
CA ASN A 138 -1.49 8.05 -15.76
C ASN A 138 -0.13 7.68 -15.13
N VAL A 139 0.07 6.40 -14.84
CA VAL A 139 1.27 5.93 -14.12
C VAL A 139 2.55 6.13 -14.94
N GLU A 140 2.49 5.96 -16.27
CA GLU A 140 3.67 6.16 -17.14
C GLU A 140 4.14 7.61 -17.10
N ARG A 141 3.21 8.57 -17.21
CA ARG A 141 3.55 9.99 -17.17
C ARG A 141 4.08 10.40 -15.81
N ALA A 142 3.44 9.96 -14.73
CA ALA A 142 3.90 10.22 -13.36
C ALA A 142 5.32 9.64 -13.14
N THR A 143 5.58 8.42 -13.63
CA THR A 143 6.90 7.79 -13.60
C THR A 143 7.96 8.65 -14.29
N GLN A 144 7.66 9.19 -15.48
CA GLN A 144 8.58 10.05 -16.21
C GLN A 144 8.88 11.36 -15.46
N ILE A 145 7.87 11.96 -14.82
CA ILE A 145 8.04 13.16 -14.00
C ILE A 145 8.91 12.87 -12.77
N LEU A 146 8.59 11.81 -12.03
CA LEU A 146 9.37 11.35 -10.87
C LEU A 146 10.84 11.13 -11.22
N LYS A 147 11.12 10.50 -12.37
CA LYS A 147 12.47 10.29 -12.86
C LYS A 147 13.19 11.60 -13.21
N THR A 148 12.54 12.48 -13.98
CA THR A 148 13.22 13.65 -14.57
C THR A 148 13.32 14.85 -13.64
N LYS A 149 12.29 15.09 -12.83
CA LYS A 149 12.22 16.26 -11.94
C LYS A 149 12.65 15.94 -10.51
N PHE A 150 12.43 14.72 -10.05
CA PHE A 150 12.68 14.31 -8.66
C PHE A 150 13.83 13.31 -8.50
N ASN A 151 14.42 12.83 -9.61
CA ASN A 151 15.46 11.79 -9.61
C ASN A 151 15.04 10.51 -8.84
N VAL A 152 13.74 10.20 -8.84
CA VAL A 152 13.18 8.98 -8.24
C VAL A 152 13.04 7.94 -9.34
N GLN A 153 13.77 6.83 -9.20
CA GLN A 153 13.70 5.73 -10.16
C GLN A 153 12.55 4.78 -9.81
N ALA A 154 11.83 4.34 -10.84
CA ALA A 154 10.86 3.26 -10.72
C ALA A 154 11.55 1.92 -10.42
N VAL A 155 10.85 1.06 -9.69
CA VAL A 155 11.27 -0.32 -9.43
C VAL A 155 11.12 -1.17 -10.70
N TYR A 156 10.03 -0.99 -11.44
CA TYR A 156 9.87 -1.63 -12.74
C TYR A 156 10.36 -0.72 -13.87
N PRO A 157 11.03 -1.28 -14.89
CA PRO A 157 11.48 -0.50 -16.04
C PRO A 157 10.31 0.13 -16.81
N ASP A 158 9.18 -0.59 -16.87
CA ASP A 158 7.93 -0.18 -17.50
C ASP A 158 6.76 -0.46 -16.55
N THR A 159 5.64 0.24 -16.72
CA THR A 159 4.40 0.01 -15.97
C THR A 159 3.92 -1.44 -16.16
N ARG A 160 3.45 -2.06 -15.08
CA ARG A 160 3.00 -3.47 -15.08
C ARG A 160 1.54 -3.59 -14.68
N GLN A 161 0.95 -4.76 -14.90
CA GLN A 161 -0.36 -5.06 -14.31
C GLN A 161 -0.21 -5.32 -12.81
N GLY A 162 -1.13 -4.77 -12.01
CA GLY A 162 -1.29 -5.03 -10.59
C GLY A 162 -2.57 -5.82 -10.30
N ALA A 163 -3.01 -5.77 -9.04
CA ALA A 163 -4.24 -6.41 -8.60
C ALA A 163 -5.47 -5.90 -9.39
N ASP A 164 -6.40 -6.80 -9.70
CA ASP A 164 -7.64 -6.51 -10.43
C ASP A 164 -7.46 -5.74 -11.75
N GLY A 165 -6.33 -5.96 -12.42
CA GLY A 165 -6.03 -5.36 -13.72
C GLY A 165 -5.63 -3.88 -13.67
N THR A 166 -5.31 -3.36 -12.48
CA THR A 166 -4.66 -2.05 -12.34
C THR A 166 -3.36 -1.98 -13.14
N ARG A 167 -2.92 -0.77 -13.48
CA ARG A 167 -1.58 -0.51 -14.00
C ARG A 167 -0.76 0.14 -12.91
N VAL A 168 0.41 -0.41 -12.60
CA VAL A 168 1.17 -0.05 -11.39
C VAL A 168 2.64 0.17 -11.67
N ASN A 169 3.26 1.01 -10.85
CA ASN A 169 4.71 1.02 -10.65
C ASN A 169 5.04 1.42 -9.20
N PHE A 170 6.23 1.07 -8.75
CA PHE A 170 6.67 1.27 -7.38
C PHE A 170 7.91 2.15 -7.30
N PHE A 171 8.07 2.87 -6.19
CA PHE A 171 9.13 3.83 -5.97
C PHE A 171 9.64 3.71 -4.54
N LEU A 172 10.93 3.46 -4.38
CA LEU A 172 11.57 3.47 -3.05
C LEU A 172 12.05 4.89 -2.73
N VAL A 173 11.29 5.60 -1.90
CA VAL A 173 11.50 7.02 -1.60
C VAL A 173 12.14 7.17 -0.22
N PRO A 174 13.21 7.96 -0.07
CA PRO A 174 13.79 8.24 1.25
C PRO A 174 12.77 8.87 2.18
N ALA A 175 12.69 8.37 3.41
CA ALA A 175 11.86 8.96 4.45
C ALA A 175 12.71 9.20 5.71
N PRO A 176 12.61 10.38 6.34
CA PRO A 176 13.22 10.63 7.63
C PRO A 176 12.81 9.53 8.63
N ASP A 177 13.77 9.02 9.39
CA ASP A 177 13.59 8.04 10.48
C ASP A 177 13.06 6.64 10.10
N ALA A 178 12.49 6.46 8.90
CA ALA A 178 12.04 5.16 8.36
C ALA A 178 12.98 4.58 7.29
N GLY A 179 13.99 5.34 6.87
CA GLY A 179 14.97 4.94 5.86
C GLY A 179 14.39 5.07 4.45
N LYS A 180 13.49 4.17 4.05
CA LYS A 180 12.77 4.24 2.77
C LYS A 180 11.32 3.77 2.92
N VAL A 181 10.42 4.43 2.21
CA VAL A 181 9.02 4.03 2.05
C VAL A 181 8.84 3.54 0.62
N LEU A 182 8.11 2.44 0.45
CA LEU A 182 7.69 1.99 -0.86
C LEU A 182 6.38 2.70 -1.20
N ILE A 183 6.42 3.52 -2.25
CA ILE A 183 5.23 4.18 -2.79
C ILE A 183 4.80 3.44 -4.06
N GLU A 184 3.54 3.04 -4.12
CA GLU A 184 2.87 2.55 -5.31
C GLU A 184 2.09 3.68 -5.97
N LEU A 185 2.23 3.81 -7.29
CA LEU A 185 1.28 4.55 -8.10
C LEU A 185 0.45 3.54 -8.88
N TYR A 186 -0.87 3.63 -8.76
CA TYR A 186 -1.78 2.73 -9.46
C TYR A 186 -2.81 3.49 -10.27
N GLU A 187 -3.06 3.04 -11.48
CA GLU A 187 -4.10 3.49 -12.38
C GLU A 187 -5.14 2.36 -12.50
N PRO A 188 -6.41 2.61 -12.12
CA PRO A 188 -7.46 1.59 -12.15
C PRO A 188 -7.67 1.03 -13.55
N ALA A 189 -8.06 -0.25 -13.62
CA ALA A 189 -8.57 -0.81 -14.86
C ALA A 189 -9.73 0.06 -15.38
N PRO A 190 -9.83 0.32 -16.70
CA PRO A 190 -11.00 0.96 -17.26
C PRO A 190 -12.25 0.16 -16.85
N ARG A 191 -13.21 0.82 -16.21
CA ARG A 191 -14.53 0.20 -16.01
C ARG A 191 -15.12 -0.01 -17.40
N LEU A 192 -15.30 -1.27 -17.80
CA LEU A 192 -16.20 -1.60 -18.89
C LEU A 192 -17.61 -1.34 -18.34
N ASP A 193 -18.22 -0.27 -18.80
CA ASP A 193 -19.63 0.07 -18.56
C ASP A 193 -20.58 -0.82 -19.36
#